data_AF-A0AA94JJC8-F1
#
_entry.id   AF-A0AA94JJC8-F1
#
_cell.length_a   1.000
_cell.length_b   1.000
_cell.length_c   1.000
_cell.angle_alpha   90.00
_cell.angle_beta   90.00
_cell.angle_gamma   90.00
#
_symmetry.space_group_name_H-M   'P 1'
#
loop_
_entity.id
_entity.type
_entity.pdbx_description
1 polymer ?
#
loop_
_entity_poly.entity_id
_entity_poly.type
_entity_poly.pdbx_seq_one_letter_code
_entity_poly.pdbx_strand_id
1 'polypeptide(L)'
;MVNMPLAHDLLWGMTPAQLPADAPQWAVESLAAGQPVVMRRAVSAEGLVAVGVRGVLREQRLAVFMAVDSIACRVSPEALCHVHCERDLPVMQALKQLRPGLDDCGWVWGVSGSVGFELASGFEAMHAASDLDLILRTPQRITRHQARKLVALFDQAVCRVDMQLQTPFGAVALREWASGSARVLLKNQHQACLVADPWTPQEQAV
;
A
#
# COMPACT_ATOMS: atom_id res chain seq x y z
N MET A 1 0.92 -16.62 18.16
CA MET A 1 0.25 -16.31 16.87
C MET A 1 1.13 -15.32 16.13
N VAL A 2 1.78 -15.74 15.05
CA VAL A 2 2.49 -14.79 14.18
C VAL A 2 1.42 -13.93 13.52
N ASN A 3 1.40 -12.63 13.83
CA ASN A 3 0.46 -11.70 13.20
C ASN A 3 0.80 -11.64 11.70
N MET A 4 -0.01 -12.24 10.84
CA MET A 4 0.27 -12.35 9.40
C MET A 4 0.50 -10.97 8.76
N PRO A 5 1.44 -10.83 7.82
CA PRO A 5 1.63 -9.59 7.08
C PRO A 5 0.34 -9.15 6.37
N LEU A 6 0.08 -7.86 6.40
CA LEU A 6 -1.00 -7.24 5.67
C LEU A 6 -0.48 -6.67 4.36
N ALA A 7 -1.35 -6.55 3.38
CA ALA A 7 -0.94 -5.97 2.12
C ALA A 7 -0.50 -4.51 2.28
N HIS A 8 0.56 -4.17 1.54
CA HIS A 8 1.44 -3.00 1.66
C HIS A 8 2.51 -3.06 2.75
N ASP A 9 2.56 -4.12 3.58
CA ASP A 9 3.72 -4.35 4.44
C ASP A 9 4.97 -4.61 3.58
N LEU A 10 6.11 -4.07 4.02
CA LEU A 10 7.42 -4.31 3.43
C LEU A 10 8.10 -5.44 4.19
N LEU A 11 8.59 -6.45 3.44
CA LEU A 11 9.16 -7.67 3.99
C LEU A 11 10.60 -7.85 3.53
N TRP A 12 11.49 -8.20 4.45
CA TRP A 12 12.88 -8.59 4.17
C TRP A 12 13.06 -10.09 4.40
N GLY A 13 14.04 -10.67 3.71
CA GLY A 13 14.47 -12.06 3.85
C GLY A 13 14.22 -12.92 2.60
N MET A 14 13.49 -12.40 1.60
CA MET A 14 13.42 -13.04 0.30
C MET A 14 14.79 -12.95 -0.39
N THR A 15 15.33 -14.09 -0.82
CA THR A 15 16.61 -14.16 -1.52
C THR A 15 16.40 -14.34 -3.03
N PRO A 16 17.37 -13.99 -3.88
CA PRO A 16 17.26 -14.24 -5.33
C PRO A 16 17.01 -15.71 -5.70
N ALA A 17 17.45 -16.66 -4.88
CA ALA A 17 17.24 -18.10 -5.10
C ALA A 17 15.75 -18.53 -5.00
N GLN A 18 14.90 -17.68 -4.42
CA GLN A 18 13.45 -17.91 -4.33
C GLN A 18 12.68 -17.35 -5.52
N LEU A 19 13.36 -16.65 -6.44
CA LEU A 19 12.73 -16.15 -7.66
C LEU A 19 12.48 -17.28 -8.67
N PRO A 20 11.44 -17.14 -9.53
CA PRO A 20 11.29 -18.01 -10.70
C PRO A 20 12.55 -18.02 -11.58
N ALA A 21 12.81 -19.13 -12.27
CA ALA A 21 14.01 -19.28 -13.10
C ALA A 21 14.06 -18.30 -14.28
N ASP A 22 12.90 -17.82 -14.73
CA ASP A 22 12.71 -16.82 -15.77
C ASP A 22 12.57 -15.39 -15.23
N ALA A 23 12.85 -15.17 -13.94
CA ALA A 23 12.78 -13.85 -13.35
C ALA A 23 13.74 -12.88 -14.07
N PRO A 24 13.29 -11.64 -14.36
CA PRO A 24 14.14 -10.67 -15.01
C PRO A 24 15.32 -10.28 -14.13
N GLN A 25 16.45 -10.00 -14.77
CA GLN A 25 17.72 -9.69 -14.10
C GLN A 25 17.62 -8.55 -13.07
N TRP A 26 16.82 -7.51 -13.35
CA TRP A 26 16.62 -6.41 -12.41
C TRP A 26 15.98 -6.85 -11.08
N ALA A 27 15.17 -7.91 -11.08
CA ALA A 27 14.54 -8.42 -9.85
C ALA A 27 15.55 -9.19 -8.98
N VAL A 28 16.44 -9.95 -9.63
CA VAL A 28 17.58 -10.61 -8.98
C VAL A 28 18.48 -9.56 -8.32
N GLU A 29 18.81 -8.49 -9.06
CA GLU A 29 19.64 -7.38 -8.58
C GLU A 29 19.00 -6.61 -7.42
N SER A 30 17.70 -6.31 -7.48
CA SER A 30 16.99 -5.67 -6.37
C SER A 30 17.08 -6.48 -5.08
N LEU A 31 16.83 -7.78 -5.14
CA LEU A 31 16.92 -8.65 -3.95
C LEU A 31 18.37 -8.82 -3.48
N ALA A 32 19.33 -8.94 -4.40
CA ALA A 32 20.75 -9.02 -4.06
C ALA A 32 21.26 -7.75 -3.39
N ALA A 33 20.71 -6.58 -3.75
CA ALA A 33 20.99 -5.31 -3.08
C ALA A 33 20.36 -5.20 -1.68
N GLY A 34 19.45 -6.12 -1.30
CA GLY A 34 18.77 -6.11 -0.01
C GLY A 34 17.49 -5.28 0.03
N GLN A 35 16.89 -4.97 -1.12
CA GLN A 35 15.59 -4.29 -1.16
C GLN A 35 14.47 -5.16 -0.58
N PRO A 36 13.49 -4.57 0.13
CA PRO A 36 12.32 -5.30 0.58
C PRO A 36 11.42 -5.69 -0.59
N VAL A 37 10.61 -6.71 -0.35
CA VAL A 37 9.45 -7.03 -1.20
C VAL A 37 8.17 -6.46 -0.59
N VAL A 38 7.22 -6.10 -1.43
CA VAL A 38 5.94 -5.50 -1.01
C VAL A 38 4.87 -6.58 -0.92
N MET A 39 4.23 -6.74 0.24
CA MET A 39 3.09 -7.64 0.41
C MET A 39 1.92 -7.20 -0.48
N ARG A 40 1.39 -8.11 -1.30
CA ARG A 40 0.24 -7.84 -2.19
C ARG A 40 -0.97 -8.68 -1.80
N ARG A 41 -2.15 -8.27 -2.23
CA ARG A 41 -3.38 -9.08 -2.11
C ARG A 41 -3.41 -10.07 -3.26
N ALA A 42 -3.20 -11.34 -2.95
CA ALA A 42 -3.50 -12.45 -3.83
C ALA A 42 -3.67 -13.72 -2.99
N VAL A 43 -4.41 -14.68 -3.53
CA VAL A 43 -4.45 -16.04 -2.97
C VAL A 43 -3.05 -16.65 -3.06
N SER A 44 -2.60 -17.25 -1.96
CA SER A 44 -1.33 -17.97 -1.86
C SER A 44 -1.58 -19.38 -1.33
N ALA A 45 -0.69 -20.30 -1.69
CA ALA A 45 -0.66 -21.60 -1.03
C ALA A 45 -0.29 -21.45 0.46
N GLU A 46 -0.62 -22.48 1.25
CA GLU A 46 -0.25 -22.53 2.67
C GLU A 46 1.28 -22.35 2.85
N GLY A 47 1.67 -21.57 3.86
CA GLY A 47 3.07 -21.24 4.11
C GLY A 47 3.69 -20.21 3.15
N LEU A 48 2.95 -19.72 2.15
CA LEU A 48 3.41 -18.68 1.23
C LEU A 48 2.62 -17.37 1.40
N VAL A 49 3.28 -16.26 1.11
CA VAL A 49 2.69 -14.94 0.99
C VAL A 49 2.94 -14.37 -0.40
N ALA A 50 1.95 -13.66 -0.93
CA ALA A 50 2.06 -13.03 -2.23
C ALA A 50 2.81 -11.71 -2.07
N VAL A 51 3.90 -11.53 -2.81
CA VAL A 51 4.74 -10.34 -2.73
C VAL A 51 5.03 -9.78 -4.12
N GLY A 52 5.55 -8.56 -4.16
CA GLY A 52 6.03 -7.91 -5.38
C GLY A 52 7.45 -7.41 -5.20
N VAL A 53 8.35 -7.80 -6.10
CA VAL A 53 9.68 -7.19 -6.22
C VAL A 53 9.56 -5.90 -7.03
N ARG A 54 10.24 -4.85 -6.58
CA ARG A 54 10.32 -3.56 -7.26
C ARG A 54 11.69 -3.40 -7.90
N GLY A 55 11.72 -2.86 -9.10
CA GLY A 55 12.94 -2.33 -9.70
C GLY A 55 13.00 -0.81 -9.60
N VAL A 56 14.00 -0.22 -10.24
CA VAL A 56 14.23 1.23 -10.28
C VAL A 56 13.14 1.93 -11.10
N LEU A 57 12.67 1.30 -12.18
CA LEU A 57 11.65 1.88 -13.06
C LEU A 57 10.25 1.56 -12.54
N ARG A 58 9.30 2.47 -12.82
CA ARG A 58 7.91 2.36 -12.32
C ARG A 58 7.23 1.06 -12.75
N GLU A 59 7.51 0.60 -13.96
CA GLU A 59 6.99 -0.60 -14.59
C GLU A 59 7.68 -1.90 -14.13
N GLN A 60 8.86 -1.81 -13.50
CA GLN A 60 9.59 -2.96 -12.97
C GLN A 60 8.91 -3.45 -11.69
N ARG A 61 7.90 -4.31 -11.88
CA ARG A 61 7.10 -4.91 -10.81
C ARG A 61 6.89 -6.38 -11.12
N LEU A 62 7.49 -7.25 -10.31
CA LEU A 62 7.43 -8.69 -10.50
C LEU A 62 6.62 -9.30 -9.37
N ALA A 63 5.48 -9.90 -9.71
CA ALA A 63 4.66 -10.62 -8.75
C ALA A 63 5.26 -12.01 -8.51
N VAL A 64 5.57 -12.32 -7.25
CA VAL A 64 6.13 -13.61 -6.82
C VAL A 64 5.49 -14.04 -5.51
N PHE A 65 5.94 -15.19 -4.99
CA PHE A 65 5.56 -15.70 -3.68
C PHE A 65 6.80 -15.87 -2.83
N MET A 66 6.66 -15.61 -1.54
CA MET A 66 7.72 -15.73 -0.54
C MET A 66 7.24 -16.68 0.56
N ALA A 67 8.11 -17.55 1.06
CA ALA A 67 7.79 -18.39 2.20
C ALA A 67 7.65 -17.54 3.47
N VAL A 68 6.61 -17.81 4.27
CA VAL A 68 6.37 -17.10 5.55
C VAL A 68 7.59 -17.22 6.47
N ASP A 69 8.22 -18.39 6.51
CA ASP A 69 9.41 -18.65 7.34
C ASP A 69 10.67 -17.93 6.85
N SER A 70 10.66 -17.40 5.61
CA SER A 70 11.75 -16.56 5.10
C SER A 70 11.63 -15.09 5.54
N ILE A 71 10.55 -14.69 6.22
CA ILE A 71 10.34 -13.30 6.63
C ILE A 71 11.27 -13.00 7.81
N ALA A 72 12.34 -12.25 7.54
CA ALA A 72 13.33 -11.84 8.52
C ALA A 72 12.94 -10.53 9.23
N CYS A 73 12.32 -9.60 8.50
CA CYS A 73 11.86 -8.33 9.04
C CYS A 73 10.58 -7.89 8.34
N ARG A 74 9.74 -7.14 9.05
CA ARG A 74 8.52 -6.53 8.54
C ARG A 74 8.43 -5.09 9.00
N VAL A 75 8.13 -4.20 8.06
CA VAL A 75 7.74 -2.81 8.34
C VAL A 75 6.35 -2.58 7.77
N SER A 76 5.40 -2.22 8.62
CA SER A 76 4.05 -1.89 8.17
C SER A 76 3.95 -0.41 7.78
N PRO A 77 3.00 -0.03 6.92
CA PRO A 77 2.78 1.37 6.55
C PRO A 77 2.55 2.31 7.75
N GLU A 78 1.91 1.82 8.81
CA GLU A 78 1.62 2.57 10.03
C GLU A 78 2.89 2.93 10.81
N ALA A 79 3.90 2.08 10.77
CA ALA A 79 5.19 2.36 11.41
C ALA A 79 5.93 3.53 10.75
N LEU A 80 5.52 3.93 9.55
CA LEU A 80 6.17 4.95 8.74
C LEU A 80 5.53 6.34 8.88
N CYS A 81 4.40 6.47 9.57
CA CYS A 81 3.63 7.72 9.69
C CYS A 81 4.48 8.90 10.14
N HIS A 82 5.36 8.67 11.13
CA HIS A 82 6.16 9.71 11.77
C HIS A 82 7.66 9.56 11.56
N VAL A 83 8.09 8.69 10.64
CA VAL A 83 9.51 8.58 10.28
C VAL A 83 9.98 9.93 9.72
N HIS A 84 11.12 10.38 10.22
CA HIS A 84 11.74 11.61 9.77
C HIS A 84 12.53 11.37 8.48
N CYS A 85 12.49 12.33 7.56
CA CYS A 85 13.23 12.28 6.32
C CYS A 85 13.58 13.72 5.92
N GLU A 86 14.84 13.95 5.56
CA GLU A 86 15.37 15.27 5.22
C GLU A 86 15.17 15.65 3.75
N ARG A 87 14.60 14.74 2.94
CA ARG A 87 14.34 14.98 1.51
C ARG A 87 13.39 16.17 1.34
N ASP A 88 13.88 17.20 0.65
CA ASP A 88 13.05 18.34 0.25
C ASP A 88 12.33 18.05 -1.07
N LEU A 89 11.23 17.30 -0.97
CA LEU A 89 10.36 16.95 -2.10
C LEU A 89 8.91 17.35 -1.81
N PRO A 90 8.10 17.69 -2.85
CA PRO A 90 6.69 18.03 -2.67
C PRO A 90 5.91 16.96 -1.90
N VAL A 91 6.23 15.68 -2.13
CA VAL A 91 5.56 14.55 -1.46
C VAL A 91 5.82 14.52 0.06
N MET A 92 7.02 14.91 0.50
CA MET A 92 7.36 14.99 1.92
C MET A 92 6.75 16.22 2.59
N GLN A 93 6.69 17.34 1.86
CA GLN A 93 5.98 18.54 2.31
C GLN A 93 4.48 18.25 2.49
N ALA A 94 3.85 17.56 1.53
CA ALA A 94 2.47 17.10 1.64
C ALA A 94 2.26 16.15 2.84
N LEU A 95 3.13 15.15 3.03
CA LEU A 95 3.05 14.26 4.18
C LEU A 95 3.13 15.04 5.51
N LYS A 96 4.06 15.98 5.62
CA LYS A 96 4.22 16.83 6.82
C LYS A 96 2.97 17.68 7.07
N GLN A 97 2.39 18.27 6.02
CA GLN A 97 1.16 19.07 6.09
C GLN A 97 -0.04 18.24 6.56
N LEU A 98 -0.16 17.00 6.09
CA LEU A 98 -1.34 16.17 6.30
C LEU A 98 -1.33 15.39 7.63
N ARG A 99 -0.15 15.12 8.21
CA ARG A 99 0.02 14.36 9.47
C ARG A 99 -0.98 14.77 10.57
N PRO A 100 -1.09 16.05 10.98
CA PRO A 100 -2.01 16.42 12.06
C PRO A 100 -3.48 16.04 11.78
N GLY A 101 -3.94 16.30 10.55
CA GLY A 101 -5.32 15.96 10.16
C GLY A 101 -5.56 14.46 10.03
N LEU A 102 -4.54 13.67 9.71
CA LEU A 102 -4.59 12.21 9.68
C LEU A 102 -4.55 11.61 11.09
N ASP A 103 -3.76 12.17 11.99
CA ASP A 103 -3.69 11.74 13.40
C ASP A 103 -5.02 11.99 14.13
N ASP A 104 -5.67 13.11 13.83
CA ASP A 104 -6.96 13.49 14.43
C ASP A 104 -8.17 12.81 13.75
N CYS A 105 -7.98 12.03 12.68
CA CYS A 105 -9.11 11.49 11.91
C CYS A 105 -9.84 10.33 12.60
N GLY A 106 -9.28 9.78 13.68
CA GLY A 106 -9.85 8.68 14.46
C GLY A 106 -9.72 7.30 13.82
N TRP A 107 -8.94 7.18 12.75
CA TRP A 107 -8.64 5.91 12.06
C TRP A 107 -7.13 5.67 12.02
N VAL A 108 -6.75 4.39 11.96
CA VAL A 108 -5.35 4.00 11.76
C VAL A 108 -4.97 4.24 10.30
N TRP A 109 -3.95 5.07 10.08
CA TRP A 109 -3.44 5.40 8.76
C TRP A 109 -1.97 4.96 8.62
N GLY A 110 -1.49 4.87 7.37
CA GLY A 110 -0.11 4.46 7.07
C GLY A 110 0.41 5.01 5.75
N VAL A 111 1.73 5.08 5.61
CA VAL A 111 2.42 5.55 4.40
C VAL A 111 2.85 4.36 3.55
N SER A 112 2.53 4.39 2.26
CA SER A 112 2.85 3.32 1.31
C SER A 112 3.48 3.90 0.04
N GLY A 113 3.49 3.14 -1.06
CA GLY A 113 4.04 3.61 -2.34
C GLY A 113 5.56 3.85 -2.28
N SER A 114 6.06 4.76 -3.12
CA SER A 114 7.48 5.12 -3.16
C SER A 114 7.97 5.74 -1.85
N VAL A 115 7.14 6.59 -1.22
CA VAL A 115 7.46 7.21 0.06
C VAL A 115 7.65 6.15 1.13
N GLY A 116 6.68 5.25 1.30
CA GLY A 116 6.78 4.18 2.29
C GLY A 116 7.99 3.26 2.02
N PHE A 117 8.25 2.95 0.75
CA PHE A 117 9.41 2.14 0.35
C PHE A 117 10.74 2.80 0.74
N GLU A 118 10.95 4.07 0.38
CA GLU A 118 12.20 4.79 0.70
C GLU A 118 12.35 5.02 2.21
N LEU A 119 11.27 5.42 2.91
CA LEU A 119 11.33 5.64 4.37
C LEU A 119 11.69 4.36 5.14
N ALA A 120 11.23 3.20 4.69
CA ALA A 120 11.50 1.94 5.38
C ALA A 120 12.86 1.33 5.02
N SER A 121 13.34 1.55 3.79
CA SER A 121 14.46 0.80 3.23
C SER A 121 15.72 1.63 2.97
N GLY A 122 15.59 2.96 2.90
CA GLY A 122 16.66 3.87 2.51
C GLY A 122 17.00 3.86 1.02
N PHE A 123 16.37 3.00 0.21
CA PHE A 123 16.55 3.01 -1.25
C PHE A 123 15.76 4.14 -1.88
N GLU A 124 16.43 4.94 -2.71
CA GLU A 124 15.81 6.04 -3.42
C GLU A 124 14.68 5.56 -4.35
N ALA A 125 13.46 6.05 -4.08
CA ALA A 125 12.26 5.74 -4.85
C ALA A 125 11.38 6.99 -5.06
N MET A 126 11.50 7.99 -4.21
CA MET A 126 10.81 9.27 -4.31
C MET A 126 11.49 10.17 -5.34
N HIS A 127 10.68 10.87 -6.14
CA HIS A 127 11.12 11.89 -7.09
C HIS A 127 10.17 13.09 -7.05
N ALA A 128 10.53 14.18 -7.73
CA ALA A 128 9.77 15.44 -7.69
C ALA A 128 8.29 15.30 -8.11
N ALA A 129 8.01 14.36 -9.03
CA ALA A 129 6.67 14.04 -9.50
C ALA A 129 5.97 12.88 -8.75
N SER A 130 6.48 12.42 -7.60
CA SER A 130 5.85 11.34 -6.83
C SER A 130 4.50 11.79 -6.25
N ASP A 131 3.54 10.88 -6.28
CA ASP A 131 2.31 10.95 -5.50
C ASP A 131 2.53 10.44 -4.07
N LEU A 132 1.67 10.89 -3.15
CA LEU A 132 1.63 10.38 -1.79
C LEU A 132 0.57 9.28 -1.68
N ASP A 133 1.02 8.03 -1.61
CA ASP A 133 0.17 6.86 -1.39
C ASP A 133 -0.04 6.60 0.11
N LEU A 134 -1.27 6.74 0.59
CA LEU A 134 -1.67 6.47 1.97
C LEU A 134 -2.60 5.25 2.05
N ILE A 135 -2.63 4.63 3.21
CA ILE A 135 -3.64 3.64 3.57
C ILE A 135 -4.43 4.11 4.78
N LEU A 136 -5.70 3.73 4.83
CA LEU A 136 -6.56 3.90 6.00
C LEU A 136 -7.18 2.56 6.35
N ARG A 137 -6.97 2.06 7.58
CA ARG A 137 -7.59 0.83 8.04
C ARG A 137 -9.01 1.14 8.49
N THR A 138 -9.98 0.54 7.81
CA THR A 138 -11.41 0.79 8.01
C THR A 138 -12.11 -0.54 8.31
N PRO A 139 -11.90 -1.16 9.49
CA PRO A 139 -12.61 -2.37 9.88
C PRO A 139 -14.12 -2.12 9.99
N GLN A 140 -14.50 -0.88 10.27
CA GLN A 140 -15.87 -0.39 10.26
C GLN A 140 -16.07 0.61 9.12
N ARG A 141 -17.32 0.76 8.69
CA ARG A 141 -17.70 1.61 7.57
C ARG A 141 -17.38 3.07 7.83
N ILE A 142 -16.69 3.71 6.89
CA ILE A 142 -16.59 5.18 6.84
C ILE A 142 -17.74 5.73 6.01
N THR A 143 -18.42 6.75 6.51
CA THR A 143 -19.48 7.42 5.73
C THR A 143 -18.87 8.16 4.55
N ARG A 144 -19.64 8.33 3.46
CA ARG A 144 -19.20 9.15 2.32
C ARG A 144 -18.94 10.60 2.71
N HIS A 145 -19.64 11.12 3.72
CA HIS A 145 -19.39 12.46 4.25
C HIS A 145 -18.01 12.55 4.91
N GLN A 146 -17.63 11.59 5.75
CA GLN A 146 -16.27 11.52 6.31
C GLN A 146 -15.22 11.36 5.21
N ALA A 147 -15.47 10.52 4.21
CA ALA A 147 -14.58 10.34 3.07
C ALA A 147 -14.35 11.65 2.31
N ARG A 148 -15.39 12.44 2.08
CA ARG A 148 -15.29 13.77 1.43
C ARG A 148 -14.49 14.77 2.25
N LYS A 149 -14.58 14.72 3.59
CA LYS A 149 -13.74 15.57 4.45
C LYS A 149 -12.26 15.27 4.27
N LEU A 150 -11.89 13.99 4.20
CA LEU A 150 -10.51 13.58 3.91
C LEU A 150 -10.08 14.02 2.51
N VAL A 151 -10.93 13.84 1.50
CA VAL A 151 -10.65 14.32 0.13
C VAL A 151 -10.41 15.83 0.10
N ALA A 152 -11.26 16.61 0.77
CA ALA A 152 -11.11 18.08 0.84
C ALA A 152 -9.83 18.52 1.57
N LEU A 153 -9.36 17.75 2.55
CA LEU A 153 -8.06 17.94 3.17
C LEU A 153 -6.92 17.65 2.17
N PHE A 154 -7.03 16.56 1.41
CA PHE A 154 -6.01 16.15 0.45
C PHE A 154 -5.90 17.06 -0.77
N ASP A 155 -7.00 17.69 -1.18
CA ASP A 155 -7.01 18.65 -2.29
C ASP A 155 -6.25 19.95 -1.97
N GLN A 156 -5.83 20.16 -0.72
CA GLN A 156 -4.98 21.28 -0.29
C GLN A 156 -3.49 20.94 -0.30
N ALA A 157 -3.12 19.69 -0.60
CA ALA A 157 -1.73 19.26 -0.61
C ALA A 157 -1.01 19.71 -1.89
N VAL A 158 0.31 19.93 -1.78
CA VAL A 158 1.16 20.38 -2.88
C VAL A 158 1.38 19.30 -3.96
N CYS A 159 1.06 18.04 -3.68
CA CYS A 159 1.14 16.94 -4.62
C CYS A 159 -0.15 16.13 -4.62
N ARG A 160 -0.31 15.24 -5.60
CA ARG A 160 -1.41 14.28 -5.62
C ARG A 160 -1.30 13.35 -4.40
N VAL A 161 -2.43 13.16 -3.73
CA VAL A 161 -2.57 12.22 -2.61
C VAL A 161 -3.61 11.19 -2.99
N ASP A 162 -3.18 9.94 -3.00
CA ASP A 162 -4.01 8.77 -3.22
C ASP A 162 -4.13 8.00 -1.91
N MET A 163 -5.35 7.68 -1.49
CA MET A 163 -5.58 6.91 -0.26
C MET A 163 -6.41 5.67 -0.57
N GLN A 164 -5.94 4.51 -0.09
CA GLN A 164 -6.70 3.26 -0.12
C GLN A 164 -7.40 3.03 1.22
N LEU A 165 -8.72 2.90 1.18
CA LEU A 165 -9.51 2.42 2.30
C LEU A 165 -9.40 0.89 2.34
N GLN A 166 -8.76 0.37 3.38
CA GLN A 166 -8.66 -1.06 3.61
C GLN A 166 -9.84 -1.53 4.43
N THR A 167 -10.72 -2.30 3.80
CA THR A 167 -11.87 -2.94 4.45
C THR A 167 -11.52 -4.39 4.80
N PRO A 168 -12.35 -5.09 5.60
CA PRO A 168 -12.17 -6.52 5.84
C PRO A 168 -12.19 -7.38 4.55
N PHE A 169 -12.77 -6.86 3.47
CA PHE A 169 -13.00 -7.61 2.23
C PHE A 169 -12.10 -7.18 1.06
N GLY A 170 -11.22 -6.20 1.25
CA GLY A 170 -10.33 -5.72 0.21
C GLY A 170 -9.95 -4.26 0.38
N ALA A 171 -9.69 -3.58 -0.73
CA ALA A 171 -9.40 -2.16 -0.74
C ALA A 171 -10.18 -1.42 -1.82
N VAL A 172 -10.59 -0.19 -1.51
CA VAL A 172 -11.22 0.76 -2.45
C VAL A 172 -10.49 2.10 -2.38
N ALA A 173 -10.47 2.85 -3.49
CA ALA A 173 -9.90 4.20 -3.48
C ALA A 173 -10.80 5.17 -2.70
N LEU A 174 -10.24 5.98 -1.81
CA LEU A 174 -10.97 6.98 -1.02
C LEU A 174 -11.79 7.91 -1.92
N ARG A 175 -11.18 8.44 -2.99
CA ARG A 175 -11.84 9.38 -3.92
C ARG A 175 -13.02 8.73 -4.65
N GLU A 176 -12.92 7.44 -4.95
CA GLU A 176 -14.01 6.68 -5.55
C GLU A 176 -15.16 6.48 -4.55
N TRP A 177 -14.85 6.13 -3.30
CA TRP A 177 -15.87 6.03 -2.24
C TRP A 177 -16.53 7.38 -1.91
N ALA A 178 -15.76 8.46 -1.90
CA ALA A 178 -16.22 9.82 -1.67
C ALA A 178 -17.09 10.36 -2.82
N SER A 179 -17.04 9.74 -4.00
CA SER A 179 -17.80 10.16 -5.18
C SER A 179 -19.32 10.02 -4.99
N GLY A 180 -20.09 10.42 -6.01
CA GLY A 180 -21.53 10.16 -6.11
C GLY A 180 -21.89 8.76 -6.65
N SER A 181 -20.91 7.95 -7.04
CA SER A 181 -21.15 6.68 -7.73
C SER A 181 -21.88 5.67 -6.84
N ALA A 182 -22.94 5.04 -7.36
CA ALA A 182 -23.72 4.04 -6.62
C ALA A 182 -22.90 2.78 -6.27
N ARG A 183 -21.94 2.42 -7.13
CA ARG A 183 -21.01 1.32 -6.92
C ARG A 183 -19.57 1.80 -7.05
N VAL A 184 -18.65 1.10 -6.40
CA VAL A 184 -17.21 1.39 -6.37
C VAL A 184 -16.41 0.10 -6.60
N LEU A 185 -15.20 0.24 -7.11
CA LEU A 185 -14.30 -0.88 -7.40
C LEU A 185 -13.61 -1.38 -6.13
N LEU A 186 -14.07 -2.51 -5.62
CA LEU A 186 -13.41 -3.26 -4.55
C LEU A 186 -12.36 -4.19 -5.16
N LYS A 187 -11.10 -4.01 -4.77
CA LYS A 187 -10.00 -4.93 -5.10
C LYS A 187 -9.78 -5.88 -3.95
N ASN A 188 -10.21 -7.13 -4.10
CA ASN A 188 -9.98 -8.18 -3.12
C ASN A 188 -8.81 -9.09 -3.55
N GLN A 189 -8.56 -10.17 -2.82
CA GLN A 189 -7.45 -11.10 -3.12
C GLN A 189 -7.68 -11.98 -4.36
N HIS A 190 -8.92 -12.04 -4.87
CA HIS A 190 -9.30 -12.86 -6.02
C HIS A 190 -9.42 -12.02 -7.30
N GLN A 191 -10.06 -10.86 -7.21
CA GLN A 191 -10.39 -10.02 -8.36
C GLN A 191 -10.74 -8.58 -7.96
N ALA A 192 -10.97 -7.74 -8.98
CA ALA A 192 -11.62 -6.45 -8.81
C ALA A 192 -13.11 -6.58 -9.17
N CYS A 193 -14.01 -6.15 -8.29
CA CYS A 193 -15.46 -6.20 -8.51
C CYS A 193 -16.15 -4.89 -8.13
N LEU A 194 -17.27 -4.56 -8.78
CA LEU A 194 -18.07 -3.38 -8.45
C LEU A 194 -19.08 -3.71 -7.35
N VAL A 195 -19.00 -3.00 -6.23
CA VAL A 195 -19.86 -3.22 -5.06
C VAL A 195 -20.53 -1.93 -4.59
N ALA A 196 -21.72 -2.04 -4.01
CA ALA A 196 -22.41 -0.89 -3.41
C ALA A 196 -21.83 -0.50 -2.04
N ASP A 197 -21.46 -1.50 -1.23
CA ASP A 197 -20.87 -1.32 0.09
C ASP A 197 -19.59 -2.18 0.24
N PRO A 198 -18.40 -1.55 0.24
CA PRO A 198 -17.10 -2.23 0.41
C PRO A 198 -16.90 -2.94 1.76
N TRP A 199 -17.72 -2.65 2.77
CA TRP A 199 -17.67 -3.26 4.10
C TRP A 199 -18.65 -4.41 4.26
N THR A 200 -19.60 -4.56 3.34
CA THR A 200 -20.54 -5.68 3.29
C THR A 200 -20.81 -6.04 1.82
N PRO A 201 -19.79 -6.52 1.09
CA PRO A 201 -19.95 -6.80 -0.33
C PRO A 201 -20.95 -7.94 -0.50
N GLN A 202 -22.12 -7.62 -1.05
CA GLN A 202 -23.04 -8.64 -1.54
C GLN A 202 -22.43 -9.20 -2.83
N GLU A 203 -22.19 -10.51 -2.87
CA GLU A 203 -21.74 -11.18 -4.08
C GLU A 203 -22.78 -10.97 -5.18
N GLN A 204 -22.41 -10.20 -6.19
CA GLN A 204 -23.05 -10.26 -7.49
C GLN A 204 -21.95 -10.53 -8.49
N ALA A 205 -21.93 -11.78 -8.99
CA ALA A 205 -21.18 -12.10 -10.19
C ALA A 205 -21.63 -11.15 -11.30
N VAL A 206 -20.66 -10.51 -11.96
CA VAL A 206 -20.90 -9.80 -13.22
C VAL A 206 -21.24 -10.83 -14.29
#